data_AF-A0A1D2TTZ1-F1
#
_entry.id   AF-A0A1D2TTZ1-F1
#
_cell.length_a   1.000
_cell.length_b   1.000
_cell.length_c   1.000
_cell.angle_alpha   90.00
_cell.angle_beta   90.00
_cell.angle_gamma   90.00
#
_symmetry.space_group_name_H-M   'P 1'
#
loop_
_entity.id
_entity.type
_entity.pdbx_description
1 polymer ?
#
loop_
_entity_poly.entity_id
_entity_poly.type
_entity_poly.pdbx_seq_one_letter_code
_entity_poly.pdbx_strand_id
1 'polypeptide(L)'
;MSLRRAFEAEHARRDAARHAREEAERRQQEEDLARATQLHEALAEDEGFLREKGLSLGLRRYTVSLNHDDFLIDAYFEAGAISVRSADKRTATTSTAAPRKQQAVDTVEEALEVMAQYLADETN
;
A
#
# COMPACT_ATOMS: atom_id res chain seq x y z
N MET A 1 6.50 27.78 42.35
CA MET A 1 5.68 27.15 41.29
C MET A 1 4.30 26.85 41.86
N SER A 2 3.20 27.14 41.15
CA SER A 2 1.83 26.87 41.62
C SER A 2 1.20 25.71 40.84
N LEU A 3 0.23 25.02 41.45
CA LEU A 3 -0.51 23.93 40.80
C LEU A 3 -1.14 24.37 39.47
N ARG A 4 -1.71 25.58 39.42
CA ARG A 4 -2.27 26.17 38.20
C ARG A 4 -1.22 26.27 37.07
N ARG A 5 -0.02 26.77 37.37
CA ARG A 5 1.06 26.88 36.37
C ARG A 5 1.56 25.52 35.91
N ALA A 6 1.61 24.53 36.80
CA ALA A 6 1.98 23.16 36.44
C ALA A 6 0.91 22.50 35.53
N PHE A 7 -0.37 22.70 35.83
CA PHE A 7 -1.49 22.21 35.02
C PHE A 7 -1.51 22.83 33.62
N GLU A 8 -1.41 24.15 33.52
CA GLU A 8 -1.39 24.86 32.22
C GLU A 8 -0.19 24.42 31.35
N ALA A 9 0.98 24.22 31.96
CA ALA A 9 2.17 23.72 31.25
C ALA A 9 2.00 22.28 30.74
N GLU A 10 1.41 21.39 31.54
CA GLU A 10 1.13 20.01 31.13
C GLU A 10 0.05 19.95 30.03
N HIS A 11 -1.00 20.77 30.14
CA HIS A 11 -2.04 20.85 29.12
C HIS A 11 -1.46 21.30 27.78
N ALA A 12 -0.66 22.37 27.78
CA ALA A 12 0.02 22.87 26.57
C ALA A 12 0.96 21.82 25.95
N ARG A 13 1.67 21.03 26.78
CA ARG A 13 2.52 19.92 26.28
C ARG A 13 1.69 18.83 25.59
N ARG A 14 0.54 18.46 26.15
CA ARG A 14 -0.32 17.42 25.56
C ARG A 14 -0.97 17.87 24.27
N ASP A 15 -1.39 19.14 24.19
CA ASP A 15 -1.94 19.69 22.97
C ASP A 15 -0.88 19.78 21.87
N ALA A 16 0.33 20.25 22.20
CA ALA A 16 1.45 20.24 21.26
C ALA A 16 1.80 18.82 20.79
N ALA A 17 1.82 17.84 21.70
CA ALA A 17 2.08 16.44 21.37
C ALA A 17 0.99 15.83 20.47
N ARG A 18 -0.27 16.23 20.66
CA ARG A 18 -1.40 15.80 19.82
C ARG A 18 -1.25 16.33 18.40
N HIS A 19 -1.02 17.63 18.25
CA HIS A 19 -0.81 18.25 16.94
C HIS A 19 0.40 17.66 16.21
N ALA A 20 1.50 17.39 16.93
CA ALA A 20 2.67 16.75 16.34
C ALA A 20 2.38 15.34 15.81
N ARG A 21 1.54 14.56 16.51
CA ARG A 21 1.11 13.23 16.05
C ARG A 21 0.21 13.31 14.83
N GLU A 22 -0.78 14.20 14.86
CA GLU A 22 -1.69 14.44 13.73
C GLU A 22 -0.91 14.85 12.47
N GLU A 23 0.09 15.71 12.62
CA GLU A 23 0.94 16.13 11.51
C GLU A 23 1.85 15.01 11.00
N ALA A 24 2.42 14.19 11.89
CA ALA A 24 3.21 13.03 11.51
C ALA A 24 2.38 11.98 10.76
N GLU A 25 1.16 11.69 11.23
CA GLU A 25 0.22 10.77 10.56
C GLU A 25 -0.17 11.30 9.17
N ARG A 26 -0.41 12.60 9.03
CA ARG A 26 -0.69 13.22 7.72
C ARG A 26 0.50 13.07 6.78
N ARG A 27 1.72 13.38 7.23
CA ARG A 27 2.93 13.23 6.41
C ARG A 27 3.12 11.79 5.96
N GLN A 28 2.92 10.83 6.86
CA GLN A 28 3.02 9.41 6.52
C GLN A 28 2.00 9.01 5.44
N GLN A 29 0.75 9.47 5.55
CA GLN A 29 -0.27 9.20 4.54
C GLN A 29 0.04 9.83 3.18
N GLU A 30 0.64 11.02 3.18
CA GLU A 30 1.09 11.69 1.95
C GLU A 30 2.25 10.93 1.30
N GLU A 31 3.20 10.45 2.10
CA GLU A 31 4.33 9.63 1.63
C GLU A 31 3.86 8.27 1.09
N ASP A 32 2.96 7.59 1.80
CA ASP A 32 2.40 6.30 1.36
C ASP A 32 1.62 6.46 0.04
N LEU A 33 0.87 7.56 -0.13
CA LEU A 33 0.21 7.88 -1.40
C LEU A 33 1.21 8.12 -2.51
N ALA A 34 2.23 8.95 -2.27
CA ALA A 34 3.23 9.29 -3.26
C ALA A 34 3.95 8.03 -3.77
N ARG A 35 4.28 7.11 -2.86
CA ARG A 35 4.91 5.83 -3.21
C ARG A 35 3.97 4.88 -3.96
N ALA A 36 2.69 4.83 -3.59
CA ALA A 36 1.69 4.07 -4.33
C ALA A 36 1.52 4.61 -5.77
N THR A 37 1.49 5.94 -5.92
CA THR A 37 1.46 6.59 -7.25
C THR A 37 2.72 6.26 -8.04
N GLN A 38 3.90 6.32 -7.43
CA GLN A 38 5.16 5.96 -8.08
C GLN A 38 5.14 4.51 -8.62
N LEU A 39 4.69 3.55 -7.81
CA LEU A 39 4.58 2.15 -8.25
C LEU A 39 3.58 2.00 -9.40
N HIS A 40 2.43 2.67 -9.30
CA HIS A 40 1.42 2.66 -10.36
C HIS A 40 1.97 3.22 -11.67
N GLU A 41 2.66 4.37 -11.63
CA GLU A 41 3.28 4.96 -12.81
C GLU A 41 4.31 4.03 -13.44
N ALA A 42 5.20 3.42 -12.64
CA ALA A 42 6.18 2.45 -13.13
C ALA A 42 5.52 1.25 -13.83
N LEU A 43 4.44 0.71 -13.28
CA LEU A 43 3.69 -0.38 -13.91
C LEU A 43 2.92 0.05 -15.17
N ALA A 44 2.49 1.31 -15.22
CA ALA A 44 1.74 1.87 -16.34
C ALA A 44 2.62 2.15 -17.57
N GLU A 45 3.94 2.29 -17.41
CA GLU A 45 4.87 2.50 -18.53
C GLU A 45 4.82 1.36 -19.56
N ASP A 46 4.52 0.13 -19.11
CA ASP A 46 4.47 -1.07 -19.94
C ASP A 46 3.04 -1.50 -20.32
N GLU A 47 2.21 -0.57 -20.81
CA GLU A 47 0.81 -0.87 -21.21
C GLU A 47 0.68 -2.05 -22.19
N GLY A 48 1.67 -2.22 -23.08
CA GLY A 48 1.70 -3.32 -24.05
C GLY A 48 1.79 -4.68 -23.37
N PHE A 49 2.63 -4.80 -22.33
CA PHE A 49 2.78 -6.01 -21.54
C PHE A 49 1.51 -6.28 -20.71
N LEU A 50 0.94 -5.25 -20.09
CA LEU A 50 -0.32 -5.39 -19.35
C LEU A 50 -1.43 -5.95 -20.26
N ARG A 51 -1.54 -5.42 -21.48
CA ARG A 51 -2.53 -5.91 -22.46
C ARG A 51 -2.23 -7.34 -22.92
N GLU A 52 -0.98 -7.67 -23.21
CA GLU A 52 -0.56 -9.03 -23.60
C GLU A 52 -0.95 -10.07 -22.53
N LYS A 53 -0.76 -9.71 -21.25
CA LYS A 53 -1.07 -10.59 -20.12
C LYS A 53 -2.51 -10.50 -19.63
N GLY A 54 -3.38 -9.75 -20.29
CA GLY A 54 -4.79 -9.60 -19.87
C GLY A 54 -4.94 -8.93 -18.50
N LEU A 55 -3.99 -8.08 -18.10
CA LEU A 55 -3.96 -7.39 -16.82
C LEU A 55 -4.61 -6.02 -16.92
N SER A 56 -5.37 -5.67 -15.89
CA SER A 56 -5.85 -4.32 -15.65
C SER A 56 -5.17 -3.74 -14.41
N LEU A 57 -4.50 -2.61 -14.60
CA LEU A 57 -3.85 -1.87 -13.53
C LEU A 57 -4.85 -0.90 -12.88
N GLY A 58 -4.86 -0.85 -11.55
CA GLY A 58 -5.68 0.10 -10.80
C GLY A 58 -4.93 0.67 -9.61
N LEU A 59 -5.24 1.92 -9.28
CA LEU A 59 -4.81 2.59 -8.05
C LEU A 59 -6.04 2.99 -7.23
N ARG A 60 -6.12 2.51 -5.99
CA ARG A 60 -7.16 2.89 -5.03
C ARG A 60 -6.53 3.36 -3.73
N ARG A 61 -6.48 4.68 -3.54
CA ARG A 61 -5.89 5.36 -2.38
C ARG A 61 -4.43 4.92 -2.15
N TYR A 62 -4.19 3.91 -1.34
CA TYR A 62 -2.86 3.38 -1.03
C TYR A 62 -2.65 1.95 -1.55
N THR A 63 -3.50 1.48 -2.46
CA THR A 63 -3.40 0.13 -3.03
C THR A 63 -3.20 0.21 -4.54
N VAL A 64 -2.14 -0.43 -5.03
CA VAL A 64 -1.93 -0.69 -6.46
C VAL A 64 -2.31 -2.13 -6.74
N SER A 65 -3.11 -2.37 -7.78
CA SER A 65 -3.68 -3.68 -8.08
C SER A 65 -3.43 -4.05 -9.53
N LEU A 66 -2.90 -5.26 -9.77
CA LEU A 66 -2.93 -5.95 -11.05
C LEU A 66 -4.05 -6.98 -11.04
N ASN A 67 -5.10 -6.71 -11.80
CA ASN A 67 -6.26 -7.56 -11.92
C ASN A 67 -6.20 -8.39 -13.20
N HIS A 68 -6.19 -9.70 -13.03
CA HIS A 68 -6.49 -10.68 -14.09
C HIS A 68 -7.87 -11.29 -13.85
N ASP A 69 -8.42 -12.00 -14.83
CA ASP A 69 -9.68 -12.75 -14.67
C ASP A 69 -9.54 -13.87 -13.62
N ASP A 70 -8.36 -14.51 -13.59
CA ASP A 70 -8.06 -15.66 -12.73
C ASP A 70 -7.44 -15.29 -11.38
N PHE A 71 -6.80 -14.14 -11.24
CA PHE A 71 -6.05 -13.78 -10.03
C PHE A 71 -5.98 -12.26 -9.83
N LEU A 72 -5.53 -11.87 -8.65
CA LEU A 72 -5.28 -10.48 -8.27
C LEU A 72 -3.94 -10.39 -7.53
N ILE A 73 -3.13 -9.41 -7.90
CA ILE A 73 -1.92 -9.05 -7.14
C ILE A 73 -2.09 -7.61 -6.66
N ASP A 74 -2.05 -7.40 -5.34
CA ASP A 74 -2.16 -6.09 -4.71
C ASP A 74 -0.86 -5.71 -4.02
N ALA A 75 -0.49 -4.44 -4.07
CA ALA A 75 0.49 -3.80 -3.20
C ALA A 75 -0.21 -2.72 -2.38
N TYR A 76 -0.30 -2.92 -1.06
CA TYR A 76 -0.92 -1.98 -0.12
C TYR A 76 0.15 -1.24 0.69
N PHE A 77 0.09 0.08 0.68
CA PHE A 77 1.01 0.97 1.37
C PHE A 77 0.38 1.44 2.68
N GLU A 78 1.06 1.19 3.79
CA GLU A 78 0.61 1.62 5.11
C GLU A 78 1.79 1.77 6.05
N ALA A 79 1.85 2.93 6.71
CA ALA A 79 2.84 3.23 7.75
C ALA A 79 4.29 3.01 7.27
N GLY A 80 4.57 3.36 6.01
CA GLY A 80 5.89 3.25 5.41
C GLY A 80 6.27 1.85 4.92
N ALA A 81 5.43 0.85 5.14
CA ALA A 81 5.61 -0.51 4.63
C ALA A 81 4.70 -0.77 3.42
N ILE A 82 5.10 -1.72 2.58
CA ILE A 82 4.31 -2.20 1.45
C ILE A 82 4.01 -3.68 1.67
N SER A 83 2.73 -4.03 1.75
CA SER A 83 2.29 -5.42 1.76
C SER A 83 1.85 -5.83 0.36
N VAL A 84 2.65 -6.68 -0.29
CA VAL A 84 2.33 -7.28 -1.58
C VAL A 84 1.66 -8.62 -1.34
N ARG A 85 0.53 -8.88 -1.99
CA ARG A 85 -0.22 -10.15 -1.88
C ARG A 85 -0.72 -10.63 -3.24
N SER A 86 -0.81 -11.95 -3.40
CA SER A 86 -1.51 -12.60 -4.51
C SER A 86 -2.75 -13.33 -3.99
N ALA A 87 -3.86 -13.26 -4.72
CA ALA A 87 -5.08 -13.98 -4.45
C ALA A 87 -5.64 -14.63 -5.72
N ASP A 88 -6.13 -15.86 -5.59
CA ASP A 88 -6.70 -16.64 -6.70
C ASP A 88 -8.21 -16.42 -6.80
N LYS A 89 -8.70 -15.98 -7.96
CA LYS A 89 -10.12 -15.78 -8.26
C LYS A 89 -10.80 -17.05 -8.79
N ARG A 90 -10.06 -18.02 -9.35
CA ARG A 90 -10.61 -19.26 -9.92
C ARG A 90 -11.39 -20.09 -8.89
N THR A 91 -10.98 -20.02 -7.64
CA THR A 91 -11.57 -20.77 -6.53
C THR A 91 -12.35 -19.90 -5.54
N ALA A 92 -12.43 -18.59 -5.80
CA ALA A 92 -13.08 -17.64 -4.92
C ALA A 92 -14.61 -17.69 -5.07
N THR A 93 -15.30 -18.19 -4.05
CA THR A 93 -16.78 -18.20 -3.99
C THR A 93 -17.35 -16.90 -3.40
N THR A 94 -16.50 -15.97 -2.97
CA THR A 94 -16.84 -14.64 -2.43
C THR A 94 -16.01 -13.55 -3.11
N SER A 95 -16.46 -12.29 -3.02
CA SER A 95 -15.78 -11.14 -3.66
C SER A 95 -14.38 -10.84 -3.11
N THR A 96 -13.94 -11.56 -2.09
CA THR A 96 -12.63 -11.43 -1.46
C THR A 96 -12.01 -12.81 -1.30
N ALA A 97 -11.21 -13.22 -2.28
CA ALA A 97 -10.38 -14.42 -2.19
C ALA A 97 -9.36 -14.27 -1.05
N ALA A 98 -9.10 -15.34 -0.30
CA ALA A 98 -8.03 -15.35 0.70
C ALA A 98 -6.66 -15.25 0.00
N PRO A 99 -5.71 -14.45 0.52
CA PRO A 99 -4.40 -14.32 -0.10
C PRO A 99 -3.64 -15.65 -0.03
N ARG A 100 -3.08 -16.07 -1.16
CA ARG A 100 -2.24 -17.26 -1.29
C ARG A 100 -0.79 -17.00 -0.89
N LYS A 101 -0.31 -15.81 -1.25
CA LYS A 101 1.06 -15.34 -0.98
C LYS A 101 0.96 -13.93 -0.43
N GLN A 102 1.81 -13.60 0.53
CA GLN A 102 1.94 -12.27 1.07
C GLN A 102 3.38 -12.03 1.50
N GLN A 103 3.91 -10.85 1.18
CA GLN A 103 5.24 -10.42 1.57
C GLN A 103 5.19 -8.92 1.90
N ALA A 104 5.91 -8.53 2.96
CA ALA A 104 6.10 -7.15 3.33
C ALA A 104 7.48 -6.69 2.86
N VAL A 105 7.55 -5.50 2.28
CA VAL A 105 8.77 -4.87 1.77
C VAL A 105 8.76 -3.38 2.10
N ASP A 106 9.93 -2.74 2.08
CA ASP A 106 10.08 -1.37 2.55
C ASP A 106 10.28 -0.37 1.42
N THR A 107 10.47 -0.83 0.17
CA THR A 107 10.74 0.02 -0.99
C THR A 107 9.83 -0.30 -2.18
N VAL A 108 9.60 0.71 -3.03
CA VAL A 108 8.81 0.55 -4.27
C VAL A 108 9.45 -0.44 -5.24
N GLU A 109 10.78 -0.44 -5.31
CA GLU A 109 11.55 -1.35 -6.17
C GLU A 109 11.37 -2.82 -5.73
N GLU A 110 11.54 -3.12 -4.44
CA GLU A 110 11.25 -4.46 -3.92
C GLU A 110 9.79 -4.88 -4.14
N ALA A 111 8.84 -3.94 -4.02
CA ALA A 111 7.44 -4.23 -4.29
C ALA A 111 7.21 -4.62 -5.76
N LEU A 112 7.85 -3.92 -6.69
CA LEU A 112 7.82 -4.23 -8.11
C LEU A 112 8.40 -5.63 -8.38
N GLU A 113 9.54 -5.97 -7.78
CA GLU A 113 10.16 -7.29 -7.89
C GLU A 113 9.24 -8.41 -7.38
N VAL A 114 8.63 -8.23 -6.20
CA VAL A 114 7.72 -9.22 -5.62
C VAL A 114 6.46 -9.38 -6.49
N MET A 115 5.90 -8.28 -6.99
CA MET A 115 4.75 -8.34 -7.91
C MET A 115 5.10 -9.09 -9.20
N ALA A 116 6.30 -8.85 -9.76
CA ALA A 116 6.77 -9.57 -10.94
C ALA A 116 6.96 -11.06 -10.66
N GLN A 117 7.51 -11.42 -9.50
CA GLN A 117 7.64 -12.83 -9.08
C GLN A 117 6.26 -13.49 -8.98
N TYR A 118 5.30 -12.85 -8.33
CA TYR A 118 3.94 -13.40 -8.19
C TYR A 118 3.28 -13.52 -9.56
N LEU A 119 3.45 -12.54 -10.45
CA LEU A 119 2.92 -12.62 -11.80
C LEU A 119 3.50 -13.79 -12.59
N ALA A 120 4.83 -14.01 -12.52
CA ALA A 120 5.48 -15.15 -13.15
C ALA A 120 4.97 -16.49 -12.61
N ASP A 121 4.73 -16.58 -11.30
CA ASP A 121 4.20 -17.78 -10.67
C ASP A 121 2.75 -18.11 -11.08
N GLU A 122 1.91 -17.09 -11.33
CA GLU A 122 0.50 -17.29 -11.73
C GLU A 122 0.30 -17.49 -13.24
N THR A 123 1.32 -17.14 -14.05
CA THR A 123 1.25 -17.21 -15.53
C THR A 123 2.03 -18.37 -16.15
N ASN A 124 2.72 -19.18 -15.33
CA ASN A 124 3.28 -20.49 -15.71
C ASN A 124 2.23 -21.60 -15.71
#